data_AF-A0A376L3H9-F1
#
_entry.id   AF-A0A376L3H9-F1
#
_cell.length_a   1.000
_cell.length_b   1.000
_cell.length_c   1.000
_cell.angle_alpha   90.00
_cell.angle_beta   90.00
_cell.angle_gamma   90.00
#
_symmetry.space_group_name_H-M   'P 1'
#
loop_
_entity.id
_entity.type
_entity.pdbx_description
1 polymer ?
#
loop_
_entity_poly.entity_id
_entity_poly.type
_entity_poly.pdbx_seq_one_letter_code
_entity_poly.pdbx_strand_id
1 'polypeptide(L)'
;MVHGALKRLAVKMSKICNDLRLLSSGPRAGLNEINLPELQAGSSIMPAKVNPVVPEVVNQVCFKVIGNDTTVTMAAEAGQLQLNVMEPVIGQAMFESVHILTNACYNLLEKCINGITANKEVCEGYVYNSIGIVTYLNPFIRSPQR
;
A
#
# COMPACT_ATOMS: atom_id res chain seq x y z
N MET A 1 0.81 -9.42 21.54
CA MET A 1 0.29 -8.04 21.41
C MET A 1 1.15 -7.16 20.51
N VAL A 2 2.47 -7.06 20.74
CA VAL A 2 3.39 -6.20 19.94
C VAL A 2 3.39 -6.53 18.45
N HIS A 3 3.60 -7.78 18.07
CA HIS A 3 3.67 -8.15 16.65
C HIS A 3 2.33 -7.91 15.90
N GLY A 4 1.19 -8.08 16.59
CA GLY A 4 -0.12 -7.75 16.04
C GLY A 4 -0.29 -6.27 15.66
N ALA A 5 0.40 -5.35 16.36
CA ALA A 5 0.45 -3.94 15.97
C ALA A 5 1.27 -3.73 14.69
N LEU A 6 2.38 -4.46 14.52
CA LEU A 6 3.18 -4.46 13.29
C LEU A 6 2.37 -4.99 12.10
N LYS A 7 1.62 -6.08 12.30
CA LYS A 7 0.68 -6.59 11.29
C LYS A 7 -0.35 -5.53 10.90
N ARG A 8 -0.95 -4.84 11.87
CA ARG A 8 -1.94 -3.77 11.59
C ARG A 8 -1.32 -2.64 10.77
N LEU A 9 -0.08 -2.25 11.06
CA LEU A 9 0.66 -1.27 10.26
C LEU A 9 0.90 -1.79 8.84
N ALA A 10 1.38 -3.01 8.70
CA ALA A 10 1.64 -3.65 7.40
C ALA A 10 0.38 -3.72 6.52
N VAL A 11 -0.79 -4.05 7.09
CA VAL A 11 -2.07 -4.05 6.35
C VAL A 11 -2.39 -2.66 5.80
N LYS A 12 -2.22 -1.61 6.62
CA LYS A 12 -2.47 -0.22 6.20
C LYS A 12 -1.49 0.24 5.13
N MET A 13 -0.19 -0.05 5.31
CA MET A 13 0.84 0.28 4.33
C MET A 13 0.59 -0.42 2.99
N SER A 14 0.24 -1.72 3.02
CA SER A 14 -0.07 -2.48 1.81
C SER A 14 -1.26 -1.87 1.06
N LYS A 15 -2.31 -1.43 1.78
CA LYS A 15 -3.44 -0.70 1.16
C LYS A 15 -2.99 0.60 0.52
N ILE A 16 -2.21 1.43 1.22
CA ILE A 16 -1.68 2.69 0.66
C ILE A 16 -0.88 2.41 -0.62
N CYS A 17 0.00 1.40 -0.61
CA CYS A 17 0.76 1.02 -1.79
C CYS A 17 -0.12 0.53 -2.94
N ASN A 18 -1.19 -0.23 -2.66
CA ASN A 18 -2.15 -0.65 -3.68
C ASN A 18 -2.85 0.55 -4.33
N ASP A 19 -3.28 1.52 -3.53
CA ASP A 19 -3.89 2.76 -4.04
C ASP A 19 -2.89 3.52 -4.93
N LEU A 20 -1.65 3.71 -4.46
CA LEU A 20 -0.62 4.42 -5.24
C LEU A 20 -0.41 3.76 -6.61
N ARG A 21 -0.31 2.43 -6.64
CA ARG A 21 -0.14 1.66 -7.89
C ARG A 21 -1.35 1.78 -8.82
N LEU A 22 -2.55 1.79 -8.26
CA LEU A 22 -3.80 1.89 -9.03
C LEU A 22 -3.96 3.31 -9.60
N LEU A 23 -3.78 4.34 -8.78
CA LEU A 23 -3.87 5.74 -9.19
C LEU A 23 -2.81 6.11 -10.22
N SER A 24 -1.62 5.48 -10.15
CA SER A 24 -0.55 5.67 -11.13
C SER A 24 -0.61 4.73 -12.35
N SER A 25 -1.66 3.92 -12.48
CA SER A 25 -1.78 2.98 -13.61
C SER A 25 -1.96 3.76 -14.92
N GLY A 26 -1.22 3.43 -15.98
CA GLY A 26 -1.21 4.25 -17.19
C GLY A 26 -0.09 3.89 -18.17
N PRO A 27 0.28 4.81 -19.09
CA PRO A 27 -0.18 6.19 -19.19
C PRO A 27 -1.49 6.39 -19.99
N ARG A 28 -1.93 5.38 -20.76
CA ARG A 28 -3.10 5.51 -21.65
C ARG A 28 -4.30 4.63 -21.30
N ALA A 29 -4.07 3.51 -20.63
CA ALA A 29 -5.08 2.48 -20.35
C ALA A 29 -5.19 2.18 -18.85
N GLY A 30 -5.16 3.21 -18.02
CA GLY A 30 -5.31 3.14 -16.57
C GLY A 30 -5.95 4.43 -16.04
N LEU A 31 -5.85 4.68 -14.73
CA LEU A 31 -6.39 5.90 -14.11
C LEU A 31 -5.51 7.14 -14.36
N ASN A 32 -4.19 6.98 -14.32
CA ASN A 32 -3.22 8.04 -14.58
C ASN A 32 -3.50 9.34 -13.80
N GLU A 33 -3.97 9.25 -12.55
CA GLU A 33 -4.30 10.41 -11.70
C GLU A 33 -3.06 11.02 -11.05
N ILE A 34 -2.06 10.20 -10.77
CA ILE A 34 -0.78 10.62 -10.19
C ILE A 34 0.40 10.04 -10.96
N ASN A 35 1.53 10.72 -10.89
CA ASN A 35 2.81 10.22 -11.35
C ASN A 35 3.66 9.83 -10.14
N LEU A 36 4.28 8.66 -10.21
CA LEU A 36 5.27 8.22 -9.24
C LEU A 36 6.68 8.39 -9.84
N PRO A 37 7.72 8.60 -9.00
CA PRO A 37 9.10 8.71 -9.47
C PRO A 37 9.56 7.52 -10.32
N GLU A 38 10.21 7.81 -11.44
CA GLU A 38 10.73 6.80 -12.37
C GLU A 38 12.11 6.29 -11.89
N LEU A 39 12.14 5.15 -11.22
CA LEU A 39 13.40 4.60 -10.68
C LEU A 39 14.06 3.58 -11.60
N GLN A 40 13.28 2.91 -12.45
CA GLN A 40 13.73 1.82 -13.31
C GLN A 40 12.90 1.76 -14.58
N ALA A 41 13.53 1.48 -15.71
CA ALA A 41 12.83 1.16 -16.95
C ALA A 41 12.04 -0.14 -16.75
N GLY A 42 10.73 -0.08 -16.96
CA GLY A 42 9.82 -1.19 -16.69
C GLY A 42 9.87 -2.32 -17.73
N SER A 43 10.52 -2.11 -18.88
CA SER A 43 10.80 -3.12 -19.90
C SER A 43 11.86 -2.61 -20.89
N SER A 44 12.70 -3.53 -21.39
CA SER A 44 13.69 -3.22 -22.44
C SER A 44 13.10 -2.92 -23.82
N ILE A 45 11.83 -3.30 -24.07
CA ILE A 45 11.17 -3.16 -25.38
C ILE A 45 10.12 -2.03 -25.43
N MET A 46 9.60 -1.60 -24.28
CA MET A 46 8.56 -0.56 -24.21
C MET A 46 9.16 0.77 -23.73
N PRO A 47 9.56 1.67 -24.65
CA PRO A 47 10.03 2.99 -24.27
C PRO A 47 8.95 3.71 -23.45
N ALA A 48 9.37 4.37 -22.36
CA ALA A 48 8.52 5.07 -21.39
C ALA A 48 7.59 4.21 -20.51
N LYS A 49 7.69 2.87 -20.53
CA LYS A 49 7.02 2.05 -19.50
C LYS A 49 7.79 2.15 -18.19
N VAL A 50 7.14 2.66 -17.15
CA VAL A 50 7.68 2.74 -15.79
C VAL A 50 6.78 1.98 -14.85
N ASN A 51 7.35 1.10 -14.02
CA ASN A 51 6.61 0.32 -13.04
C ASN A 51 6.73 0.94 -11.63
N PRO A 52 5.69 0.86 -10.79
CA PRO A 52 5.69 1.38 -9.43
C PRO A 52 6.44 0.44 -8.46
N VAL A 53 7.73 0.21 -8.72
CA VAL A 53 8.55 -0.82 -8.05
C VAL A 53 8.72 -0.61 -6.54
N VAL A 54 8.66 0.64 -6.06
CA VAL A 54 8.75 0.95 -4.63
C VAL A 54 7.49 0.50 -3.89
N PRO A 55 6.27 0.93 -4.29
CA PRO A 55 5.05 0.32 -3.76
C PRO A 55 5.01 -1.22 -3.85
N GLU A 56 5.52 -1.82 -4.94
CA GLU A 56 5.56 -3.27 -5.10
C GLU A 56 6.45 -3.98 -4.07
N VAL A 57 7.66 -3.47 -3.79
CA VAL A 57 8.53 -4.07 -2.77
C VAL A 57 7.96 -3.86 -1.36
N VAL A 58 7.28 -2.74 -1.11
CA VAL A 58 6.60 -2.51 0.17
C VAL A 58 5.45 -3.49 0.36
N ASN A 59 4.66 -3.80 -0.68
CA ASN A 59 3.63 -4.84 -0.60
C ASN A 59 4.25 -6.19 -0.20
N GLN A 60 5.37 -6.59 -0.81
CA GLN A 60 6.07 -7.84 -0.50
C GLN A 60 6.54 -7.88 0.96
N VAL A 61 7.12 -6.78 1.46
CA VAL A 61 7.48 -6.64 2.88
C VAL A 61 6.25 -6.79 3.77
N CYS A 62 5.13 -6.16 3.43
CA CYS A 62 3.90 -6.27 4.21
C CYS A 62 3.39 -7.72 4.26
N PHE A 63 3.46 -8.47 3.15
CA PHE A 63 3.11 -9.89 3.13
C PHE A 63 4.02 -10.72 4.04
N LYS A 64 5.33 -10.44 4.02
CA LYS A 64 6.31 -11.12 4.88
C LYS A 64 6.03 -10.87 6.37
N VAL A 65 5.71 -9.63 6.76
CA VAL A 65 5.32 -9.29 8.13
C VAL A 65 4.06 -10.03 8.56
N ILE A 66 3.06 -10.14 7.70
CA ILE A 66 1.83 -10.89 8.00
C ILE A 66 2.14 -12.38 8.20
N GLY A 67 3.02 -12.96 7.37
CA GLY A 67 3.51 -14.33 7.57
C GLY A 67 4.23 -14.51 8.90
N ASN A 68 5.11 -13.58 9.26
CA ASN A 68 5.82 -13.58 10.54
C ASN A 68 4.87 -13.47 11.73
N ASP A 69 3.74 -12.76 11.60
CA ASP A 69 2.71 -12.69 12.65
C ASP A 69 2.05 -14.04 12.92
N THR A 70 1.78 -14.81 11.85
CA THR A 70 1.31 -16.19 11.98
C THR A 70 2.35 -17.06 12.67
N THR A 71 3.63 -16.96 12.30
CA THR A 71 4.72 -17.69 12.97
C THR A 71 4.78 -17.37 14.47
N VAL A 72 4.76 -16.08 14.83
CA VAL A 72 4.76 -15.64 16.24
C VAL A 72 3.53 -16.16 16.99
N THR A 73 2.36 -16.14 16.35
CA THR A 73 1.11 -16.64 16.94
C THR A 73 1.20 -18.13 17.28
N MET A 74 1.66 -18.94 16.32
CA MET A 74 1.80 -20.39 16.52
C MET A 74 2.89 -20.73 17.55
N ALA A 75 4.03 -20.03 17.52
CA ALA A 75 5.11 -20.24 18.47
C ALA A 75 4.71 -19.85 19.92
N ALA A 76 3.91 -18.80 20.09
CA ALA A 76 3.43 -18.38 21.39
C ALA A 76 2.45 -19.39 22.01
N GLU A 77 1.62 -20.05 21.20
CA GLU A 77 0.66 -21.06 21.66
C GLU A 77 1.35 -22.34 22.17
N ALA A 78 2.47 -22.73 21.56
CA ALA A 78 3.20 -23.96 21.88
C ALA A 78 3.98 -23.94 23.23
N GLY A 79 3.68 -23.01 24.14
CA GLY A 79 4.26 -22.99 25.48
C GLY A 79 3.82 -24.19 26.32
N GLN A 80 4.73 -24.77 27.11
CA GLN A 80 4.45 -25.96 27.92
C GLN A 80 4.86 -25.74 29.37
N LEU A 81 3.86 -25.71 30.27
CA LEU A 81 4.03 -25.54 31.70
C LEU A 81 4.86 -24.28 32.05
N GLN A 82 6.08 -24.44 32.57
CA GLN A 82 6.90 -23.34 33.09
C GLN A 82 7.67 -22.57 32.00
N LEU A 83 7.74 -23.07 30.76
CA LEU A 83 8.60 -22.48 29.74
C LEU A 83 8.03 -22.60 28.32
N ASN A 84 8.32 -21.59 27.49
CA ASN A 84 8.13 -21.68 26.05
C ASN A 84 9.52 -21.79 25.38
N VAL A 85 9.79 -22.93 24.73
CA VAL A 85 11.08 -23.17 24.06
C VAL A 85 11.13 -22.62 22.63
N MET A 86 10.04 -22.05 22.13
CA MET A 86 9.92 -21.45 20.79
C MET A 86 10.38 -19.99 20.76
N GLU A 87 10.90 -19.45 21.87
CA GLU A 87 11.42 -18.08 21.97
C GLU A 87 12.40 -17.68 20.86
N PRO A 88 13.32 -18.55 20.37
CA PRO A 88 14.23 -18.17 19.28
C PRO A 88 13.52 -17.77 17.99
N VAL A 89 12.47 -18.50 17.58
CA VAL A 89 11.73 -18.17 16.34
C VAL A 89 10.84 -16.94 16.53
N ILE A 90 10.31 -16.72 17.74
CA ILE A 90 9.59 -15.48 18.08
C ILE A 90 10.53 -14.29 17.95
N GLY A 91 11.72 -14.36 18.56
CA GLY A 91 12.72 -13.31 18.50
C GLY A 91 13.14 -13.00 17.06
N GLN A 92 13.49 -14.03 16.28
CA GLN A 92 13.89 -13.86 14.88
C GLN A 92 12.78 -13.18 14.05
N ALA A 93 11.54 -13.67 14.11
CA ALA A 93 10.42 -13.12 13.35
C ALA A 93 10.09 -11.68 13.76
N MET A 94 10.19 -11.35 15.06
CA MET A 94 9.99 -9.98 15.54
C MET A 94 11.05 -9.01 15.01
N PHE A 95 12.34 -9.35 15.15
CA PHE A 95 13.42 -8.48 14.69
C PHE A 95 13.46 -8.34 13.18
N GLU A 96 13.20 -9.42 12.44
CA GLU A 96 13.07 -9.36 10.98
C GLU A 96 11.96 -8.39 10.58
N SER A 97 10.74 -8.55 11.12
CA SER A 97 9.59 -7.69 10.81
C SER A 97 9.86 -6.21 11.08
N VAL A 98 10.49 -5.88 12.22
CA VAL A 98 10.87 -4.49 12.56
C VAL A 98 11.87 -3.95 11.56
N HIS A 99 12.91 -4.71 11.23
CA HIS A 99 13.96 -4.29 10.31
C HIS A 99 13.41 -4.03 8.90
N ILE A 100 12.68 -5.00 8.32
CA ILE A 100 12.16 -4.88 6.95
C ILE A 100 11.09 -3.80 6.83
N LEU A 101 10.22 -3.63 7.83
CA LEU A 101 9.22 -2.54 7.83
C LEU A 101 9.89 -1.17 7.90
N THR A 102 10.90 -1.03 8.75
CA THR A 102 11.63 0.24 8.89
C THR A 102 12.25 0.64 7.55
N ASN A 103 12.97 -0.29 6.90
CA ASN A 103 13.56 -0.05 5.58
C ASN A 103 12.50 0.25 4.52
N ALA A 104 11.36 -0.44 4.54
CA ALA A 104 10.25 -0.20 3.63
C ALA A 104 9.64 1.19 3.81
N CYS A 105 9.46 1.66 5.06
CA CYS A 105 8.97 3.02 5.34
C CYS A 105 9.89 4.10 4.77
N TYR A 106 11.20 4.02 5.04
CA TYR A 106 12.16 4.99 4.52
C TYR A 106 12.24 4.96 3.00
N ASN A 107 12.29 3.77 2.40
CA ASN A 107 12.35 3.62 0.95
C ASN A 107 11.09 4.17 0.28
N LEU A 108 9.90 3.88 0.84
CA LEU A 108 8.64 4.43 0.36
C LEU A 108 8.62 5.96 0.43
N LEU A 109 9.04 6.53 1.57
CA LEU A 109 9.07 7.97 1.76
C LEU A 109 10.00 8.66 0.75
N GLU A 110 11.26 8.24 0.73
CA GLU A 110 12.32 8.92 -0.01
C GLU A 110 12.23 8.72 -1.52
N LYS A 111 11.87 7.50 -1.95
CA LYS A 111 11.93 7.12 -3.37
C LYS A 111 10.57 7.10 -4.07
N CYS A 112 9.48 7.35 -3.34
CA CYS A 112 8.14 7.40 -3.91
C CYS A 112 7.36 8.63 -3.43
N ILE A 113 7.04 8.72 -2.14
CA ILE A 113 6.09 9.72 -1.60
C ILE A 113 6.56 11.16 -1.88
N ASN A 114 7.83 11.48 -1.63
CA ASN A 114 8.35 12.83 -1.78
C ASN A 114 8.31 13.35 -3.23
N GLY A 115 8.21 12.47 -4.23
CA GLY A 115 8.20 12.83 -5.64
C GLY A 115 6.86 12.64 -6.34
N ILE A 116 5.77 12.40 -5.60
CA ILE A 116 4.43 12.27 -6.20
C ILE A 116 4.00 13.61 -6.80
N THR A 117 3.50 13.58 -8.04
CA THR A 117 2.81 14.71 -8.68
C THR A 117 1.43 14.27 -9.16
N ALA A 118 0.49 15.22 -9.29
CA ALA A 118 -0.86 14.94 -9.77
C ALA A 118 -1.03 15.34 -11.24
N ASN A 119 -1.78 14.54 -12.01
CA ASN A 119 -2.22 14.87 -13.35
C ASN A 119 -3.53 15.64 -13.28
N LYS A 120 -3.43 16.94 -12.98
CA LYS A 120 -4.58 17.79 -12.64
C LYS A 120 -5.68 17.75 -13.69
N GLU A 121 -5.33 17.85 -14.97
CA GLU A 121 -6.29 17.88 -16.08
C GLU A 121 -7.04 16.55 -16.21
N VAL A 122 -6.37 15.43 -15.93
CA VAL A 122 -7.00 14.09 -15.93
C VAL A 122 -8.01 14.00 -14.78
N CYS A 123 -7.61 14.38 -13.57
CA CYS A 123 -8.48 14.36 -12.40
C CYS A 123 -9.71 15.27 -12.57
N GLU A 124 -9.52 16.50 -13.06
CA GLU A 124 -10.61 17.42 -13.38
C GLU A 124 -11.55 16.83 -14.44
N GLY A 125 -10.98 16.23 -15.49
CA GLY A 125 -11.73 15.53 -16.53
C GLY A 125 -12.62 14.42 -15.97
N TYR A 126 -12.12 13.62 -15.04
CA TYR A 126 -12.92 12.58 -14.38
C TYR A 126 -14.08 13.14 -13.57
N VAL A 127 -13.85 14.23 -12.81
CA VAL A 127 -14.91 14.85 -12.02
C VAL A 127 -16.02 15.41 -12.92
N TYR A 128 -15.67 16.23 -13.91
CA TYR A 128 -16.65 16.91 -14.77
C TYR A 128 -17.43 15.96 -15.68
N ASN A 129 -16.85 14.80 -16.02
CA ASN A 129 -17.53 13.78 -16.82
C ASN A 129 -18.18 12.68 -15.96
N SER A 130 -18.13 12.77 -14.62
CA SER A 130 -18.76 11.79 -13.74
C SER A 130 -20.25 12.03 -13.61
N ILE A 131 -21.04 10.95 -13.59
CA ILE A 131 -22.47 11.02 -13.23
C ILE A 131 -22.62 11.47 -11.77
N GLY A 132 -21.64 11.16 -10.91
CA GLY A 132 -21.68 11.45 -9.47
C GLY A 132 -21.90 12.93 -9.14
N ILE A 133 -21.48 13.85 -10.01
CA ILE A 133 -21.69 15.29 -9.85
C ILE A 133 -23.17 15.67 -9.71
N VAL A 134 -24.10 14.87 -10.26
CA VAL A 134 -25.54 15.09 -10.13
C VAL A 134 -26.02 15.09 -8.68
N THR A 135 -25.31 14.39 -7.79
CA THR A 135 -25.65 14.30 -6.36
C THR A 135 -25.61 15.68 -5.70
N TYR A 136 -24.73 16.58 -6.16
CA TYR A 136 -24.67 17.96 -5.69
C TYR A 136 -25.97 18.73 -5.97
N LEU A 137 -26.69 18.38 -7.03
CA LEU A 137 -27.93 19.04 -7.43
C LEU A 137 -29.14 18.62 -6.59
N ASN A 138 -29.04 17.54 -5.81
CA ASN A 138 -30.16 16.97 -5.04
C ASN A 138 -30.96 18.02 -4.25
N PRO A 139 -30.36 18.97 -3.51
CA PRO A 139 -31.13 19.97 -2.77
C PRO A 139 -31.93 20.96 -3.64
N PHE A 140 -31.59 21.09 -4.92
CA PHE A 140 -32.15 22.09 -5.83
C PHE A 140 -33.19 21.53 -6.79
N ILE A 141 -32.97 20.31 -7.29
CA ILE A 141 -33.81 19.70 -8.33
C ILE A 141 -34.69 18.56 -7.81
N ARG A 142 -34.47 18.08 -6.59
CA ARG A 142 -35.31 17.05 -5.99
C ARG A 142 -36.59 17.69 -5.43
N SER A 143 -37.75 17.28 -5.96
CA SER A 143 -39.05 17.63 -5.38
C SER A 143 -39.19 17.07 -3.95
N PRO A 144 -39.77 17.81 -2.97
CA PRO A 144 -39.90 17.38 -1.57
C PRO A 144 -40.78 16.15 -1.31
N GLN A 145 -41.21 15.43 -2.35
CA GLN A 145 -42.18 14.33 -2.26
C GLN A 145 -41.61 13.06 -2.90
N ARG A 146 -40.69 12.41 -2.18
CA ARG A 146 -40.36 10.98 -2.20
C ARG A 146 -39.34 10.66 -1.11
#